data_AF-A0AB39XSF1-F1
#
_entry.id   AF-A0AB39XSF1-F1
#
_cell.length_a   1.000
_cell.length_b   1.000
_cell.length_c   1.000
_cell.angle_alpha   90.00
_cell.angle_beta   90.00
_cell.angle_gamma   90.00
#
_symmetry.space_group_name_H-M   'P 1'
#
loop_
_entity.id
_entity.type
_entity.pdbx_description
1 polymer ?
#
loop_
_entity_poly.entity_id
_entity_poly.type
_entity_poly.pdbx_seq_one_letter_code
_entity_poly.pdbx_strand_id
1 'polypeptide(L)'
;MTDDFPRDRPHIHLRGNGVREPYRRPKQKIEPPAVPERDRAGHAAALVQAVGQAIQAARAQIAARDLNLAVGLAGSYFDIELPARERIALDQLADRRQKMEVVAVHDPIREGEPLRASVFVPQQAENYYLRKVEAYRDSDTKKGSPRNEPLVSRIDTIRLATARSLYTDDDTLFPQLPNEEVWWEIWLRRGRRENFERIAQALNVTLRAHAVKFPEREVMLALATVATLDRLVAHSDVVAELRRAKDTPSFFMGLGRAEQRDWSGELLHRVTPPRNDVAVCVLDSGVRRTHPLIEPALAAEDCHTIKPDWGSDDTPAWRGHGTRMAGVGLYGDLVPVLAGNDPIALSYRLESVRILPPEEEANDPELYGAITGEAIARAEIQAPTRRRAIAMAVTSSNPARDRPTLF
;
A
#
# COMPACT_ATOMS: atom_id res chain seq x y z
N MET A 1 10.51 22.04 -6.58
CA MET A 1 11.03 21.86 -7.95
C MET A 1 12.02 20.72 -7.86
N THR A 2 11.63 19.57 -8.40
CA THR A 2 12.50 18.40 -8.51
C THR A 2 13.55 18.70 -9.56
N ASP A 3 14.82 18.66 -9.16
CA ASP A 3 15.95 18.75 -10.09
C ASP A 3 15.90 17.54 -11.02
N ASP A 4 15.30 17.74 -12.17
CA ASP A 4 15.31 16.80 -13.29
C ASP A 4 16.71 16.91 -13.90
N PHE A 5 17.64 16.08 -13.42
CA PHE A 5 18.97 16.01 -14.02
C PHE A 5 18.81 15.68 -15.51
N PRO A 6 19.40 16.47 -16.42
CA PRO A 6 19.31 16.17 -17.84
C PRO A 6 19.91 14.79 -18.08
N ARG A 7 19.13 13.90 -18.71
CA ARG A 7 19.59 12.58 -19.19
C ARG A 7 20.32 12.75 -20.52
N ASP A 8 21.27 13.68 -20.55
CA ASP A 8 22.02 14.12 -21.74
C ASP A 8 23.38 13.41 -21.88
N ARG A 9 23.73 12.52 -20.94
CA ARG A 9 24.92 11.69 -21.06
C ARG A 9 24.70 10.58 -22.10
N PRO A 10 25.63 10.40 -23.05
CA PRO A 10 25.59 9.27 -23.96
C PRO A 10 25.50 7.96 -23.18
N HIS A 11 24.55 7.09 -23.54
CA HIS A 11 24.52 5.73 -22.99
C HIS A 11 25.87 5.06 -23.25
N ILE A 12 26.47 4.51 -22.20
CA ILE A 12 27.70 3.71 -22.33
C ILE A 12 27.31 2.39 -23.02
N HIS A 13 27.47 2.35 -24.33
CA HIS A 13 27.33 1.13 -25.10
C HIS A 13 28.68 0.41 -25.14
N LEU A 14 28.86 -0.56 -24.26
CA LEU A 14 29.99 -1.48 -24.30
C LEU A 14 29.84 -2.40 -25.53
N ARG A 15 30.33 -1.95 -26.69
CA ARG A 15 30.38 -2.75 -27.92
C ARG A 15 31.66 -3.59 -27.93
N GLY A 16 31.55 -4.88 -28.23
CA GLY A 16 32.72 -5.75 -28.49
C GLY A 16 33.41 -6.37 -27.26
N ASN A 17 32.94 -6.09 -26.03
CA ASN A 17 33.60 -6.55 -24.80
C ASN A 17 32.95 -7.80 -24.17
N GLY A 18 32.02 -8.46 -24.88
CA GLY A 18 31.30 -9.63 -24.38
C GLY A 18 31.54 -10.85 -25.26
N VAL A 19 31.97 -11.95 -24.67
CA VAL A 19 31.93 -13.26 -25.31
C VAL A 19 30.48 -13.77 -25.17
N ARG A 20 29.85 -14.09 -26.31
CA ARG A 20 28.48 -14.62 -26.32
C ARG A 20 28.52 -16.08 -25.91
N GLU A 21 28.34 -16.35 -24.62
CA GLU A 21 28.19 -17.72 -24.13
C GLU A 21 26.71 -18.17 -24.23
N PRO A 22 26.45 -19.41 -24.67
CA PRO A 22 25.12 -19.97 -24.55
C PRO A 22 24.77 -20.07 -23.06
N TYR A 23 23.66 -19.44 -22.66
CA TYR A 23 23.16 -19.52 -21.30
C TYR A 23 23.03 -20.99 -20.86
N ARG A 24 23.87 -21.41 -19.93
CA ARG A 24 23.76 -22.69 -19.22
C ARG A 24 23.15 -22.40 -17.87
N ARG A 25 21.89 -22.81 -17.65
CA ARG A 25 21.32 -22.84 -16.29
C ARG A 25 22.29 -23.62 -15.40
N PRO A 26 22.75 -23.04 -14.27
CA PRO A 26 23.47 -23.80 -13.26
C PRO A 26 22.69 -25.08 -12.95
N LYS A 27 23.38 -26.22 -12.82
CA LYS A 27 22.78 -27.46 -12.33
C LYS A 27 22.53 -27.32 -10.83
N GLN A 28 21.61 -26.45 -10.45
CA GLN A 28 21.15 -26.32 -9.08
C GLN A 28 19.95 -27.26 -8.92
N LYS A 29 20.02 -28.17 -7.94
CA LYS A 29 18.88 -28.99 -7.55
C LYS A 29 17.89 -28.05 -6.86
N ILE A 30 16.92 -27.55 -7.61
CA ILE A 30 15.78 -26.80 -7.05
C ILE A 30 14.82 -27.86 -6.52
N GLU A 31 14.76 -28.00 -5.20
CA GLU A 31 13.73 -28.81 -4.58
C GLU A 31 12.41 -28.03 -4.65
N PRO A 32 11.37 -28.58 -5.29
CA PRO A 32 10.09 -27.91 -5.36
C PRO A 32 9.52 -27.76 -3.94
N PRO A 33 8.93 -26.61 -3.61
CA PRO A 33 8.37 -26.39 -2.29
C PRO A 33 7.28 -27.42 -2.01
N ALA A 34 7.25 -27.92 -0.79
CA ALA A 34 6.26 -28.88 -0.33
C ALA A 34 4.84 -28.36 -0.62
N VAL A 35 3.96 -29.26 -1.03
CA VAL A 35 2.55 -28.98 -1.27
C VAL A 35 1.74 -29.30 -0.02
N PRO A 36 0.61 -28.61 0.23
CA PRO A 36 -0.29 -28.98 1.30
C PRO A 36 -0.76 -30.44 1.18
N GLU A 37 -0.74 -31.16 2.29
CA GLU A 37 -1.37 -32.48 2.37
C GLU A 37 -2.89 -32.32 2.37
N ARG A 38 -3.57 -33.07 1.50
CA ARG A 38 -5.03 -33.02 1.31
C ARG A 38 -5.57 -34.44 1.18
N ASP A 39 -6.78 -34.68 1.68
CA ASP A 39 -7.61 -35.77 1.17
C ASP A 39 -7.96 -35.44 -0.29
N ARG A 40 -7.22 -36.02 -1.23
CA ARG A 40 -7.38 -35.77 -2.67
C ARG A 40 -8.82 -35.91 -3.13
N ALA A 41 -9.52 -36.96 -2.69
CA ALA A 41 -10.86 -37.26 -3.17
C ALA A 41 -11.88 -36.23 -2.65
N GLY A 42 -11.89 -35.99 -1.33
CA GLY A 42 -12.77 -35.01 -0.71
C GLY A 42 -12.46 -33.58 -1.17
N HIS A 43 -11.19 -33.21 -1.23
CA HIS A 43 -10.74 -31.88 -1.68
C HIS A 43 -11.10 -31.62 -3.15
N ALA A 44 -10.83 -32.57 -4.05
CA ALA A 44 -11.19 -32.42 -5.46
C ALA A 44 -12.72 -32.35 -5.65
N ALA A 45 -13.50 -33.14 -4.91
CA ALA A 45 -14.96 -33.09 -4.97
C ALA A 45 -15.49 -31.71 -4.53
N ALA A 46 -14.97 -31.16 -3.43
CA ALA A 46 -15.32 -29.82 -2.96
C ALA A 46 -14.96 -28.73 -3.99
N LEU A 47 -13.76 -28.79 -4.58
CA LEU A 47 -13.34 -27.82 -5.59
C LEU A 47 -14.14 -27.93 -6.88
N VAL A 48 -14.49 -29.13 -7.36
CA VAL A 48 -15.36 -29.29 -8.53
C VAL A 48 -16.71 -28.63 -8.31
N GLN A 49 -17.30 -28.78 -7.12
CA GLN A 49 -18.55 -28.10 -6.77
C GLN A 49 -18.38 -26.58 -6.74
N ALA A 50 -17.35 -26.06 -6.05
CA ALA A 50 -17.09 -24.62 -5.95
C ALA A 50 -16.83 -23.98 -7.33
N VAL A 51 -15.95 -24.58 -8.13
CA VAL A 51 -15.65 -24.11 -9.49
C VAL A 51 -16.89 -24.21 -10.39
N GLY A 52 -17.66 -25.29 -10.28
CA GLY A 52 -18.90 -25.47 -11.04
C GLY A 52 -19.92 -24.38 -10.74
N GLN A 53 -20.14 -24.06 -9.46
CA GLN A 53 -21.02 -22.97 -9.03
C GLN A 53 -20.51 -21.61 -9.51
N ALA A 54 -19.20 -21.35 -9.41
CA ALA A 54 -18.60 -20.12 -9.89
C ALA A 54 -18.76 -19.94 -11.42
N ILE A 55 -18.56 -21.01 -12.20
CA ILE A 55 -18.79 -21.00 -13.66
C ILE A 55 -20.27 -20.77 -13.99
N GLN A 56 -21.19 -21.41 -13.26
CA GLN A 56 -22.63 -21.20 -13.48
C GLN A 56 -23.03 -19.74 -13.19
N ALA A 57 -22.55 -19.17 -12.09
CA ALA A 57 -22.78 -17.78 -11.74
C ALA A 57 -22.17 -16.82 -12.79
N ALA A 58 -20.95 -17.08 -13.25
CA ALA A 58 -20.28 -16.34 -14.32
C ALA A 58 -21.10 -16.37 -15.63
N ARG A 59 -21.60 -17.55 -16.02
CA ARG A 59 -22.44 -17.69 -17.22
C ARG A 59 -23.76 -16.96 -17.08
N ALA A 60 -24.40 -17.00 -15.91
CA ALA A 60 -25.62 -16.24 -15.65
C ALA A 60 -25.37 -14.72 -15.73
N GLN A 61 -24.25 -14.25 -15.16
CA GLN A 61 -23.83 -12.85 -15.23
C GLN A 61 -23.55 -12.38 -16.67
N ILE A 62 -22.91 -13.23 -17.49
CA ILE A 62 -22.66 -12.97 -18.91
C ILE A 62 -23.97 -13.02 -19.71
N ALA A 63 -24.89 -13.94 -19.41
CA ALA A 63 -26.18 -14.02 -20.09
C ALA A 63 -27.08 -12.82 -19.77
N ALA A 64 -26.98 -12.28 -18.56
CA ALA A 64 -27.64 -11.04 -18.14
C ALA A 64 -26.87 -9.77 -18.54
N ARG A 65 -25.83 -9.90 -19.39
CA ARG A 65 -24.98 -8.77 -19.76
C ARG A 65 -25.74 -7.79 -20.62
N ASP A 66 -25.90 -6.58 -20.12
CA ASP A 66 -26.40 -5.46 -20.91
C ASP A 66 -25.38 -5.15 -22.02
N LEU A 67 -25.78 -5.35 -23.27
CA LEU A 67 -24.94 -5.10 -24.44
C LEU A 67 -24.53 -3.62 -24.55
N ASN A 68 -25.29 -2.70 -23.95
CA ASN A 68 -24.93 -1.28 -23.89
C ASN A 68 -23.81 -0.99 -22.88
N LEU A 69 -23.57 -1.91 -21.93
CA LEU A 69 -22.49 -1.80 -20.93
C LEU A 69 -21.27 -2.65 -21.27
N ALA A 70 -21.44 -3.70 -22.08
CA ALA A 70 -20.39 -4.66 -22.36
C ALA A 70 -19.19 -4.03 -23.07
N VAL A 71 -18.05 -3.98 -22.38
CA VAL A 71 -16.77 -3.50 -22.97
C VAL A 71 -15.65 -4.52 -22.74
N GLY A 72 -14.66 -4.48 -23.63
CA GLY A 72 -13.44 -5.28 -23.51
C GLY A 72 -13.62 -6.77 -23.79
N LEU A 73 -12.73 -7.60 -23.22
CA LEU A 73 -12.77 -9.05 -23.44
C LEU A 73 -13.88 -9.67 -22.59
N ALA A 74 -14.74 -10.50 -23.19
CA ALA A 74 -15.73 -11.26 -22.43
C ALA A 74 -15.05 -12.23 -21.46
N GLY A 75 -15.47 -12.21 -20.20
CA GLY A 75 -14.91 -12.99 -19.12
C GLY A 75 -15.52 -12.58 -17.78
N SER A 76 -15.04 -13.23 -16.72
CA SER A 76 -15.49 -12.98 -15.35
C SER A 76 -14.28 -12.93 -14.42
N TYR A 77 -14.45 -12.26 -13.29
CA TYR A 77 -13.48 -12.26 -12.21
C TYR A 77 -13.83 -13.38 -11.23
N PHE A 78 -12.82 -14.13 -10.78
CA PHE A 78 -12.96 -15.14 -9.73
C PHE A 78 -12.11 -14.77 -8.53
N ASP A 79 -12.68 -14.90 -7.33
CA ASP A 79 -12.01 -14.74 -6.05
C ASP A 79 -11.58 -16.13 -5.55
N ILE A 80 -10.27 -16.31 -5.37
CA ILE A 80 -9.65 -17.59 -5.03
C ILE A 80 -9.03 -17.49 -3.65
N GLU A 81 -9.45 -18.36 -2.75
CA GLU A 81 -8.88 -18.50 -1.40
C GLU A 81 -7.76 -19.54 -1.40
N LEU A 82 -6.66 -19.18 -0.74
CA LEU A 82 -5.49 -20.02 -0.53
C LEU A 82 -5.05 -19.93 0.94
N PRO A 83 -4.37 -20.94 1.49
CA PRO A 83 -3.75 -20.81 2.79
C PRO A 83 -2.67 -19.71 2.75
N ALA A 84 -2.60 -18.87 3.80
CA ALA A 84 -1.68 -17.73 3.90
C ALA A 84 -0.22 -18.03 3.51
N ARG A 85 0.28 -19.20 3.93
CA ARG A 85 1.67 -19.65 3.67
C ARG A 85 1.94 -20.04 2.21
N GLU A 86 0.91 -20.22 1.40
CA GLU A 86 1.00 -20.74 0.02
C GLU A 86 1.04 -19.64 -1.04
N ARG A 87 1.53 -18.44 -0.68
CA ARG A 87 1.66 -17.27 -1.58
C ARG A 87 2.38 -17.57 -2.91
N ILE A 88 3.26 -18.57 -2.93
CA ILE A 88 3.95 -19.05 -4.14
C ILE A 88 2.99 -19.57 -5.23
N ALA A 89 1.73 -19.88 -4.90
CA ALA A 89 0.73 -20.28 -5.88
C ALA A 89 0.19 -19.12 -6.73
N LEU A 90 0.35 -17.86 -6.30
CA LEU A 90 -0.20 -16.69 -7.02
C LEU A 90 0.25 -16.66 -8.49
N ASP A 91 1.52 -16.96 -8.77
CA ASP A 91 2.07 -17.02 -10.14
C ASP A 91 1.44 -18.12 -11.00
N GLN A 92 0.84 -19.14 -10.39
CA GLN A 92 0.19 -20.25 -11.07
C GLN A 92 -1.31 -20.01 -11.30
N LEU A 93 -1.89 -18.97 -10.71
CA LEU A 93 -3.29 -18.60 -10.90
C LEU A 93 -3.52 -17.87 -12.24
N ALA A 94 -2.49 -17.21 -12.79
CA ALA A 94 -2.56 -16.56 -14.10
C ALA A 94 -1.97 -17.41 -15.23
N ASP A 95 -2.45 -17.17 -16.45
CA ASP A 95 -1.91 -17.74 -17.67
C ASP A 95 -2.00 -16.72 -18.81
N ARG A 96 -0.85 -16.12 -19.15
CA ARG A 96 -0.75 -15.09 -20.19
C ARG A 96 -1.19 -15.60 -21.57
N ARG A 97 -1.04 -16.90 -21.87
CA ARG A 97 -1.46 -17.49 -23.15
C ARG A 97 -2.98 -17.54 -23.25
N GLN A 98 -3.64 -17.74 -22.12
CA GLN A 98 -5.10 -17.71 -22.00
C GLN A 98 -5.66 -16.30 -21.75
N LYS A 99 -4.80 -15.27 -21.65
CA LYS A 99 -5.13 -13.89 -21.25
C LYS A 99 -5.77 -13.80 -19.85
N MET A 100 -5.41 -14.73 -18.96
CA MET A 100 -5.77 -14.69 -17.54
C MET A 100 -4.76 -13.86 -16.76
N GLU A 101 -5.24 -13.13 -15.76
CA GLU A 101 -4.42 -12.19 -15.00
C GLU A 101 -4.88 -12.16 -13.54
N VAL A 102 -3.94 -12.31 -12.58
CA VAL A 102 -4.20 -11.98 -11.18
C VAL A 102 -4.25 -10.46 -11.08
N VAL A 103 -5.38 -9.93 -10.65
CA VAL A 103 -5.65 -8.49 -10.68
C VAL A 103 -5.55 -7.83 -9.31
N ALA A 104 -5.96 -8.53 -8.26
CA ALA A 104 -5.89 -8.07 -6.87
C ALA A 104 -5.49 -9.24 -5.95
N VAL A 105 -4.78 -8.92 -4.87
CA VAL A 105 -4.36 -9.87 -3.84
C VAL A 105 -4.61 -9.25 -2.47
N HIS A 106 -5.23 -10.00 -1.57
CA HIS A 106 -5.51 -9.59 -0.19
C HIS A 106 -4.69 -10.46 0.75
N ASP A 107 -3.71 -9.85 1.38
CA ASP A 107 -2.96 -10.50 2.43
C ASP A 107 -3.83 -10.69 3.69
N PRO A 108 -3.64 -11.81 4.41
CA PRO A 108 -4.31 -12.03 5.67
C PRO A 108 -3.90 -10.98 6.70
N ILE A 109 -4.87 -10.41 7.41
CA ILE A 109 -4.62 -9.38 8.43
C ILE A 109 -4.36 -10.05 9.79
N ARG A 110 -5.06 -11.16 10.04
CA ARG A 110 -4.94 -11.95 11.27
C ARG A 110 -4.39 -13.34 10.99
N GLU A 111 -3.74 -13.90 12.00
CA GLU A 111 -3.26 -15.28 11.95
C GLU A 111 -4.45 -16.25 11.73
N GLY A 112 -4.32 -17.12 10.74
CA GLY A 112 -5.37 -18.09 10.37
C GLY A 112 -6.34 -17.62 9.28
N GLU A 113 -6.32 -16.34 8.88
CA GLU A 113 -7.10 -15.88 7.73
C GLU A 113 -6.49 -16.36 6.40
N PRO A 114 -7.31 -16.62 5.36
CA PRO A 114 -6.81 -17.03 4.06
C PRO A 114 -6.19 -15.85 3.29
N LEU A 115 -5.24 -16.17 2.43
CA LEU A 115 -4.82 -15.30 1.32
C LEU A 115 -5.91 -15.34 0.26
N ARG A 116 -6.35 -14.18 -0.24
CA ARG A 116 -7.31 -14.11 -1.37
C ARG A 116 -6.65 -13.52 -2.60
N ALA A 117 -7.01 -14.04 -3.76
CA ALA A 117 -6.53 -13.56 -5.05
C ALA A 117 -7.68 -13.49 -6.04
N SER A 118 -7.93 -12.29 -6.57
CA SER A 118 -8.88 -12.08 -7.65
C SER A 118 -8.20 -12.23 -9.00
N VAL A 119 -8.80 -13.03 -9.87
CA VAL A 119 -8.25 -13.36 -11.19
C VAL A 119 -9.29 -13.06 -12.26
N PHE A 120 -8.91 -12.29 -13.27
CA PHE A 120 -9.70 -12.16 -14.48
C PHE A 120 -9.52 -13.39 -15.37
N VAL A 121 -10.63 -14.05 -15.73
CA VAL A 121 -10.65 -15.22 -16.60
C VAL A 121 -11.54 -14.95 -17.82
N PRO A 122 -10.95 -14.88 -19.03
CA PRO A 122 -11.71 -14.76 -20.26
C PRO A 122 -12.70 -15.92 -20.44
N GLN A 123 -13.83 -15.65 -21.08
CA GLN A 123 -14.90 -16.64 -21.30
C GLN A 123 -14.39 -17.90 -22.02
N GLN A 124 -13.48 -17.74 -22.99
CA GLN A 124 -12.83 -18.88 -23.68
C GLN A 124 -12.04 -19.81 -22.74
N ALA A 125 -11.64 -19.32 -21.57
CA ALA A 125 -10.86 -20.02 -20.56
C ALA A 125 -11.70 -20.36 -19.31
N GLU A 126 -13.03 -20.20 -19.33
CA GLU A 126 -13.91 -20.40 -18.16
C GLU A 126 -13.71 -21.76 -17.46
N ASN A 127 -13.42 -22.82 -18.24
CA ASN A 127 -13.23 -24.18 -17.73
C ASN A 127 -11.78 -24.48 -17.31
N TYR A 128 -10.89 -23.47 -17.28
CA TYR A 128 -9.47 -23.67 -17.00
C TYR A 128 -9.25 -24.36 -15.65
N TYR A 129 -9.77 -23.80 -14.56
CA TYR A 129 -9.61 -24.37 -13.23
C TYR A 129 -10.33 -25.70 -13.10
N LEU A 130 -11.53 -25.86 -13.68
CA LEU A 130 -12.27 -27.11 -13.63
C LEU A 130 -11.45 -28.27 -14.22
N ARG A 131 -10.87 -28.09 -15.42
CA ARG A 131 -10.01 -29.11 -16.05
C ARG A 131 -8.77 -29.42 -15.21
N LYS A 132 -8.22 -28.42 -14.51
CA LYS A 132 -7.06 -28.61 -13.62
C LYS A 132 -7.43 -29.48 -12.42
N VAL A 133 -8.58 -29.21 -11.79
CA VAL A 133 -9.12 -29.96 -10.66
C VAL A 133 -9.52 -31.38 -11.08
N GLU A 134 -10.16 -31.57 -12.22
CA GLU A 134 -10.50 -32.90 -12.75
C GLU A 134 -9.25 -33.73 -13.04
N ALA A 135 -8.23 -33.15 -13.68
CA ALA A 135 -6.96 -33.84 -13.88
C ALA A 135 -6.26 -34.17 -12.55
N TYR A 136 -6.36 -33.29 -11.54
CA TYR A 136 -5.89 -33.56 -10.19
C TYR A 136 -6.66 -34.71 -9.53
N ARG A 137 -7.96 -34.83 -9.76
CA ARG A 137 -8.79 -35.93 -9.25
C ARG A 137 -8.48 -37.27 -9.92
N ASP A 138 -8.41 -37.26 -11.25
CA ASP A 138 -8.59 -38.48 -12.06
C ASP A 138 -7.29 -39.05 -12.63
N SER A 139 -6.17 -38.31 -12.55
CA SER A 139 -4.94 -38.71 -13.25
C SER A 139 -3.66 -38.36 -12.51
N ASP A 140 -2.65 -39.21 -12.72
CA ASP A 140 -1.31 -39.00 -12.18
C ASP A 140 -0.31 -38.62 -13.28
N THR A 141 0.82 -38.07 -12.85
CA THR A 141 1.99 -37.85 -13.68
C THR A 141 2.74 -39.17 -13.88
N LYS A 142 3.69 -39.21 -14.82
CA LYS A 142 4.56 -40.38 -15.01
C LYS A 142 5.37 -40.76 -13.76
N LYS A 143 5.50 -39.85 -12.79
CA LYS A 143 6.20 -40.06 -11.51
C LYS A 143 5.29 -40.51 -10.38
N GLY A 144 3.99 -40.74 -10.66
CA GLY A 144 3.01 -41.22 -9.68
C GLY A 144 2.35 -40.14 -8.81
N SER A 145 2.71 -38.85 -8.98
CA SER A 145 2.06 -37.75 -8.27
C SER A 145 0.79 -37.29 -8.99
N PRO A 146 -0.26 -36.81 -8.30
CA PRO A 146 -1.45 -36.24 -8.95
C PRO A 146 -1.11 -35.10 -9.92
N ARG A 147 -1.80 -35.02 -11.06
CA ARG A 147 -1.57 -33.91 -12.00
C ARG A 147 -2.04 -32.57 -11.41
N ASN A 148 -1.33 -31.50 -11.74
CA ASN A 148 -1.63 -30.14 -11.25
C ASN A 148 -1.64 -29.97 -9.72
N GLU A 149 -1.15 -30.95 -8.96
CA GLU A 149 -1.08 -30.91 -7.49
C GLU A 149 -0.45 -29.63 -6.94
N PRO A 150 0.65 -29.07 -7.49
CA PRO A 150 1.22 -27.82 -7.00
C PRO A 150 0.27 -26.61 -7.06
N LEU A 151 -0.72 -26.61 -7.95
CA LEU A 151 -1.71 -25.56 -8.01
C LEU A 151 -2.93 -25.93 -7.18
N VAL A 152 -3.53 -27.09 -7.47
CA VAL A 152 -4.85 -27.45 -6.97
C VAL A 152 -4.83 -27.61 -5.46
N SER A 153 -3.83 -28.30 -4.88
CA SER A 153 -3.72 -28.51 -3.42
C SER A 153 -3.63 -27.21 -2.59
N ARG A 154 -3.25 -26.09 -3.22
CA ARG A 154 -3.10 -24.77 -2.60
C ARG A 154 -4.36 -23.90 -2.71
N ILE A 155 -5.38 -24.36 -3.44
CA ILE A 155 -6.67 -23.68 -3.56
C ILE A 155 -7.62 -24.28 -2.52
N ASP A 156 -8.16 -23.44 -1.66
CA ASP A 156 -9.22 -23.83 -0.72
C ASP A 156 -10.59 -23.76 -1.38
N THR A 157 -10.87 -22.68 -2.11
CA THR A 157 -12.12 -22.52 -2.86
C THR A 157 -12.01 -21.41 -3.92
N ILE A 158 -12.99 -21.37 -4.82
CA ILE A 158 -13.12 -20.38 -5.89
C ILE A 158 -14.57 -19.90 -5.92
N ARG A 159 -14.77 -18.59 -5.99
CA ARG A 159 -16.10 -17.95 -6.08
C ARG A 159 -16.11 -16.89 -7.17
N LEU A 160 -17.29 -16.50 -7.65
CA LEU A 160 -17.42 -15.34 -8.51
C LEU A 160 -17.05 -14.07 -7.71
N ALA A 161 -16.16 -13.24 -8.25
CA ALA A 161 -15.71 -12.04 -7.58
C ALA A 161 -16.74 -10.90 -7.69
N THR A 162 -16.70 -10.01 -6.69
CA THR A 162 -17.47 -8.77 -6.61
C THR A 162 -16.52 -7.57 -6.61
N ALA A 163 -17.04 -6.35 -6.58
CA ALA A 163 -16.25 -5.15 -6.32
C ALA A 163 -15.46 -5.27 -5.00
N ARG A 164 -16.06 -5.88 -3.95
CA ARG A 164 -15.35 -6.12 -2.68
C ARG A 164 -14.13 -7.03 -2.86
N SER A 165 -14.22 -8.05 -3.73
CA SER A 165 -13.10 -8.93 -4.05
C SER A 165 -11.95 -8.23 -4.79
N LEU A 166 -12.17 -7.05 -5.38
CA LEU A 166 -11.14 -6.26 -6.05
C LEU A 166 -10.65 -5.06 -5.21
N TYR A 167 -11.21 -4.86 -4.02
CA TYR A 167 -10.88 -3.73 -3.16
C TYR A 167 -9.61 -3.98 -2.34
N THR A 168 -8.52 -3.25 -2.60
CA THR A 168 -7.18 -3.50 -2.01
C THR A 168 -6.73 -2.46 -0.99
N ASP A 169 -7.60 -1.54 -0.58
CA ASP A 169 -7.32 -0.60 0.52
C ASP A 169 -7.75 -1.18 1.86
N ASP A 170 -7.59 -0.42 2.94
CA ASP A 170 -8.04 -0.82 4.28
C ASP A 170 -9.54 -1.16 4.28
N ASP A 171 -9.87 -2.35 4.79
CA ASP A 171 -11.22 -2.91 4.83
C ASP A 171 -12.18 -2.06 5.69
N THR A 172 -11.64 -1.28 6.65
CA THR A 172 -12.40 -0.30 7.45
C THR A 172 -12.85 0.91 6.64
N LEU A 173 -12.16 1.23 5.54
CA LEU A 173 -12.52 2.33 4.64
C LEU A 173 -13.58 1.95 3.61
N PHE A 174 -13.86 0.65 3.44
CA PHE A 174 -14.88 0.21 2.50
C PHE A 174 -16.26 0.79 2.88
N PRO A 175 -17.04 1.33 1.93
CA PRO A 175 -18.36 1.92 2.23
C PRO A 175 -19.28 0.95 2.98
N GLN A 176 -19.87 1.44 4.07
CA GLN A 176 -20.71 0.62 4.97
C GLN A 176 -22.20 0.73 4.62
N LEU A 177 -22.60 1.84 3.98
CA LEU A 177 -23.98 2.05 3.55
C LEU A 177 -24.16 1.65 2.07
N PRO A 178 -25.23 0.92 1.71
CA PRO A 178 -25.42 0.41 0.34
C PRO A 178 -25.44 1.48 -0.77
N ASN A 179 -25.89 2.69 -0.43
CA ASN A 179 -26.06 3.82 -1.36
C ASN A 179 -25.07 4.96 -1.10
N GLU A 180 -24.00 4.71 -0.33
CA GLU A 180 -22.93 5.70 -0.14
C GLU A 180 -22.20 5.91 -1.47
N GLU A 181 -22.23 7.13 -2.00
CA GLU A 181 -21.36 7.53 -3.10
C GLU A 181 -20.05 8.05 -2.54
N VAL A 182 -18.96 7.40 -2.93
CA VAL A 182 -17.61 7.82 -2.53
C VAL A 182 -16.73 7.95 -3.77
N TRP A 183 -15.68 8.76 -3.67
CA TRP A 183 -14.64 8.78 -4.68
C TRP A 183 -13.79 7.51 -4.56
N TRP A 184 -13.57 6.86 -5.69
CA TRP A 184 -12.77 5.64 -5.82
C TRP A 184 -11.56 5.88 -6.72
N GLU A 185 -10.45 5.24 -6.37
CA GLU A 185 -9.37 4.97 -7.31
C GLU A 185 -9.69 3.72 -8.14
N ILE A 186 -10.05 4.01 -9.38
CA ILE A 186 -10.03 3.28 -10.65
C ILE A 186 -8.72 2.62 -11.08
N TRP A 187 -8.17 1.60 -10.44
CA TRP A 187 -6.95 0.98 -10.99
C TRP A 187 -7.31 0.09 -12.18
N LEU A 188 -6.86 0.49 -13.37
CA LEU A 188 -7.21 -0.14 -14.63
C LEU A 188 -6.14 -1.13 -15.08
N ARG A 189 -6.60 -2.23 -15.66
CA ARG A 189 -5.77 -3.13 -16.46
C ARG A 189 -5.19 -2.37 -17.66
N ARG A 190 -3.98 -2.74 -18.06
CA ARG A 190 -3.21 -2.01 -19.08
C ARG A 190 -4.01 -1.83 -20.38
N GLY A 191 -4.08 -0.59 -20.86
CA GLY A 191 -4.74 -0.25 -22.13
C GLY A 191 -6.26 -0.39 -22.10
N ARG A 192 -6.89 -0.33 -20.91
CA ARG A 192 -8.35 -0.42 -20.74
C ARG A 192 -9.05 0.92 -20.48
N ARG A 193 -8.32 2.04 -20.49
CA ARG A 193 -8.87 3.38 -20.24
C ARG A 193 -10.11 3.71 -21.07
N GLU A 194 -10.03 3.60 -22.39
CA GLU A 194 -11.17 3.93 -23.26
C GLU A 194 -12.40 3.05 -22.96
N ASN A 195 -12.18 1.77 -22.67
CA ASN A 195 -13.26 0.87 -22.30
C ASN A 195 -13.88 1.28 -20.96
N PHE A 196 -13.07 1.67 -19.99
CA PHE A 196 -13.52 2.18 -18.71
C PHE A 196 -14.35 3.46 -18.86
N GLU A 197 -13.87 4.44 -19.65
CA GLU A 197 -14.60 5.68 -19.92
C GLU A 197 -15.96 5.41 -20.58
N ARG A 198 -16.05 4.47 -21.53
CA ARG A 198 -17.32 4.07 -22.17
C ARG A 198 -18.32 3.45 -21.18
N ILE A 199 -17.90 2.48 -20.38
CA ILE A 199 -18.81 1.84 -19.41
C ILE A 199 -19.16 2.78 -18.26
N ALA A 200 -18.24 3.64 -17.83
CA ALA A 200 -18.51 4.67 -16.83
C ALA A 200 -19.59 5.64 -17.33
N GLN A 201 -19.50 6.10 -18.58
CA GLN A 201 -20.54 6.92 -19.20
C GLN A 201 -21.89 6.20 -19.23
N ALA A 202 -21.93 4.93 -19.63
CA ALA A 202 -23.16 4.16 -19.72
C ALA A 202 -23.77 3.82 -18.35
N LEU A 203 -22.96 3.77 -17.29
CA LEU A 203 -23.38 3.65 -15.89
C LEU A 203 -23.67 4.99 -15.21
N ASN A 204 -23.53 6.13 -15.91
CA ASN A 204 -23.63 7.49 -15.36
C ASN A 204 -22.65 7.75 -14.19
N VAL A 205 -21.47 7.14 -14.23
CA VAL A 205 -20.41 7.34 -13.24
C VAL A 205 -19.69 8.66 -13.52
N THR A 206 -19.57 9.50 -12.50
CA THR A 206 -18.85 10.77 -12.61
C THR A 206 -17.35 10.52 -12.52
N LEU A 207 -16.58 10.92 -13.55
CA LEU A 207 -15.13 10.77 -13.60
C LEU A 207 -14.41 12.10 -13.36
N ARG A 208 -13.19 12.06 -12.78
CA ARG A 208 -12.23 13.16 -12.92
C ARG A 208 -11.40 12.96 -14.19
N ALA A 209 -11.14 14.07 -14.91
CA ALA A 209 -10.42 14.04 -16.18
C ALA A 209 -8.95 13.57 -16.06
N HIS A 210 -8.34 13.72 -14.88
CA HIS A 210 -6.95 13.37 -14.64
C HIS A 210 -6.80 11.86 -14.43
N ALA A 211 -5.84 11.26 -15.15
CA ALA A 211 -5.42 9.88 -14.95
C ALA A 211 -3.94 9.84 -14.59
N VAL A 212 -3.57 9.01 -13.63
CA VAL A 212 -2.17 8.74 -13.27
C VAL A 212 -1.73 7.49 -14.01
N LYS A 213 -0.61 7.56 -14.73
CA LYS A 213 -0.09 6.42 -15.51
C LYS A 213 1.13 5.82 -14.82
N PHE A 214 1.05 4.52 -14.53
CA PHE A 214 2.15 3.67 -14.11
C PHE A 214 2.57 2.75 -15.28
N PRO A 215 3.76 2.11 -15.24
CA PRO A 215 4.19 1.21 -16.31
C PRO A 215 3.22 0.07 -16.64
N GLU A 216 2.50 -0.43 -15.64
CA GLU A 216 1.61 -1.59 -15.77
C GLU A 216 0.11 -1.27 -15.57
N ARG A 217 -0.22 -0.11 -15.00
CA ARG A 217 -1.57 0.28 -14.60
C ARG A 217 -1.86 1.75 -14.95
N GLU A 218 -3.12 2.08 -15.17
CA GLU A 218 -3.59 3.48 -15.20
C GLU A 218 -4.61 3.66 -14.08
N VAL A 219 -4.57 4.78 -13.36
CA VAL A 219 -5.50 5.06 -12.26
C VAL A 219 -6.37 6.26 -12.60
N MET A 220 -7.68 6.11 -12.43
CA MET A 220 -8.67 7.18 -12.65
C MET A 220 -9.54 7.36 -11.42
N LEU A 221 -10.06 8.57 -11.17
CA LEU A 221 -11.00 8.80 -10.08
C LEU A 221 -12.44 8.74 -10.57
N ALA A 222 -13.28 8.00 -9.85
CA ALA A 222 -14.70 7.83 -10.15
C ALA A 222 -15.56 7.97 -8.88
N LEU A 223 -16.64 8.74 -8.95
CA LEU A 223 -17.66 8.81 -7.90
C LEU A 223 -18.73 7.75 -8.19
N ALA A 224 -18.88 6.78 -7.30
CA ALA A 224 -19.81 5.66 -7.50
C ALA A 224 -20.21 5.00 -6.18
N THR A 225 -21.34 4.30 -6.18
CA THR A 225 -21.72 3.34 -5.13
C THR A 225 -21.06 1.99 -5.37
N VAL A 226 -20.99 1.14 -4.34
CA VAL A 226 -20.51 -0.24 -4.45
C VAL A 226 -21.33 -1.02 -5.49
N ALA A 227 -22.66 -0.87 -5.48
CA ALA A 227 -23.54 -1.54 -6.44
C ALA A 227 -23.23 -1.14 -7.91
N THR A 228 -22.81 0.11 -8.13
CA THR A 228 -22.39 0.56 -9.47
C THR A 228 -21.06 -0.07 -9.87
N LEU A 229 -20.12 -0.21 -8.93
CA LEU A 229 -18.85 -0.91 -9.17
C LEU A 229 -19.05 -2.42 -9.39
N ASP A 230 -20.00 -3.05 -8.71
CA ASP A 230 -20.35 -4.45 -8.98
C ASP A 230 -20.81 -4.63 -10.44
N ARG A 231 -21.61 -3.70 -10.97
CA ARG A 231 -22.00 -3.70 -12.38
C ARG A 231 -20.83 -3.46 -13.32
N LEU A 232 -19.91 -2.56 -12.97
CA LEU A 232 -18.67 -2.33 -13.71
C LEU A 232 -17.84 -3.61 -13.81
N VAL A 233 -17.62 -4.29 -12.68
CA VAL A 233 -16.87 -5.55 -12.59
C VAL A 233 -17.59 -6.68 -13.33
N ALA A 234 -18.92 -6.73 -13.25
CA ALA A 234 -19.74 -7.74 -13.91
C ALA A 234 -19.74 -7.67 -15.43
N HIS A 235 -19.56 -6.47 -16.00
CA HIS A 235 -19.77 -6.23 -17.43
C HIS A 235 -18.53 -5.83 -18.19
N SER A 236 -17.35 -5.86 -17.57
CA SER A 236 -16.11 -5.41 -18.19
C SER A 236 -14.90 -6.22 -17.76
N ASP A 237 -13.78 -6.03 -18.44
CA ASP A 237 -12.48 -6.55 -18.05
C ASP A 237 -11.48 -5.43 -17.68
N VAL A 238 -11.99 -4.28 -17.24
CA VAL A 238 -11.19 -3.05 -17.10
C VAL A 238 -10.54 -2.94 -15.73
N VAL A 239 -11.18 -3.46 -14.68
CA VAL A 239 -10.76 -3.25 -13.29
C VAL A 239 -9.60 -4.18 -12.97
N ALA A 240 -8.55 -3.61 -12.40
CA ALA A 240 -7.48 -4.33 -11.75
C ALA A 240 -7.68 -4.35 -10.24
N GLU A 241 -7.79 -3.16 -9.65
CA GLU A 241 -7.96 -2.95 -8.21
C GLU A 241 -8.93 -1.78 -7.98
N LEU A 242 -9.52 -1.75 -6.78
CA LEU A 242 -10.37 -0.67 -6.30
C LEU A 242 -9.80 -0.17 -4.98
N ARG A 243 -9.73 1.14 -4.79
CA ARG A 243 -9.40 1.75 -3.48
C ARG A 243 -10.30 2.94 -3.23
N ARG A 244 -10.49 3.30 -1.96
CA ARG A 244 -11.17 4.55 -1.63
C ARG A 244 -10.20 5.68 -1.97
N ALA A 245 -10.66 6.67 -2.72
CA ALA A 245 -9.83 7.83 -3.00
C ALA A 245 -9.56 8.55 -1.67
N LYS A 246 -8.29 8.72 -1.35
CA LYS A 246 -7.87 9.47 -0.16
C LYS A 246 -7.98 10.95 -0.47
N ASP A 247 -8.44 11.72 0.51
CA ASP A 247 -8.38 13.17 0.40
C ASP A 247 -6.93 13.58 0.16
N THR A 248 -6.71 14.42 -0.84
CA THR A 248 -5.34 14.84 -1.15
C THR A 248 -4.92 15.93 -0.17
N PRO A 249 -3.67 15.91 0.35
CA PRO A 249 -3.14 17.01 1.14
C PRO A 249 -3.11 18.35 0.38
N SER A 250 -3.27 18.32 -0.94
CA SER A 250 -3.16 19.49 -1.83
C SER A 250 -4.09 20.63 -1.45
N PHE A 251 -5.31 20.32 -0.97
CA PHE A 251 -6.24 21.33 -0.47
C PHE A 251 -5.60 22.12 0.69
N PHE A 252 -5.16 21.41 1.73
CA PHE A 252 -4.56 22.01 2.93
C PHE A 252 -3.23 22.72 2.63
N MET A 253 -2.40 22.14 1.76
CA MET A 253 -1.13 22.75 1.35
C MET A 253 -1.31 24.03 0.53
N GLY A 254 -2.44 24.18 -0.16
CA GLY A 254 -2.78 25.37 -0.95
C GLY A 254 -3.40 26.52 -0.16
N LEU A 255 -3.76 26.29 1.11
CA LEU A 255 -4.43 27.29 1.95
C LEU A 255 -3.54 28.50 2.26
N GLY A 256 -4.17 29.67 2.32
CA GLY A 256 -3.53 30.89 2.81
C GLY A 256 -3.24 30.84 4.31
N ARG A 257 -2.35 31.71 4.79
CA ARG A 257 -1.95 31.76 6.22
C ARG A 257 -3.11 32.01 7.19
N ALA A 258 -4.14 32.76 6.78
CA ALA A 258 -5.32 32.98 7.61
C ALA A 258 -6.13 31.69 7.76
N GLU A 259 -6.44 31.03 6.65
CA GLU A 259 -7.16 29.76 6.64
C GLU A 259 -6.40 28.67 7.40
N GLN A 260 -5.08 28.54 7.20
CA GLN A 260 -4.26 27.58 7.97
C GLN A 260 -4.36 27.81 9.49
N ARG A 261 -4.46 29.07 9.94
CA ARG A 261 -4.66 29.39 11.36
C ARG A 261 -6.05 29.01 11.83
N ASP A 262 -7.07 29.26 11.03
CA ASP A 262 -8.45 28.90 11.37
C ASP A 262 -8.58 27.38 11.50
N TRP A 263 -8.03 26.62 10.55
CA TRP A 263 -7.98 25.15 10.61
C TRP A 263 -7.18 24.62 11.79
N SER A 264 -6.01 25.21 12.07
CA SER A 264 -5.20 24.83 13.25
C SER A 264 -5.92 25.16 14.55
N GLY A 265 -6.64 26.29 14.59
CA GLY A 265 -7.43 26.73 15.72
C GLY A 265 -8.60 25.77 15.99
N GLU A 266 -9.38 25.44 14.96
CA GLU A 266 -10.45 24.44 15.05
C GLU A 266 -9.93 23.11 15.58
N LEU A 267 -8.87 22.58 14.97
CA LEU A 267 -8.27 21.31 15.37
C LEU A 267 -7.82 21.36 16.83
N LEU A 268 -7.18 22.45 17.26
CA LEU A 268 -6.75 22.63 18.65
C LEU A 268 -7.93 22.55 19.65
N HIS A 269 -9.12 23.03 19.30
CA HIS A 269 -10.30 22.94 20.18
C HIS A 269 -10.75 21.49 20.41
N ARG A 270 -10.40 20.57 19.51
CA ARG A 270 -10.70 19.14 19.62
C ARG A 270 -9.59 18.32 20.26
N VAL A 271 -8.40 18.90 20.46
CA VAL A 271 -7.22 18.22 21.01
C VAL A 271 -7.25 18.21 22.54
N THR A 272 -7.15 17.03 23.12
CA THR A 272 -6.88 16.83 24.55
C THR A 272 -5.40 16.51 24.76
N PRO A 273 -4.68 17.26 25.62
CA PRO A 273 -3.29 16.99 25.94
C PRO A 273 -3.03 15.58 26.50
N PRO A 274 -1.81 15.04 26.33
CA PRO A 274 -1.46 13.72 26.84
C PRO A 274 -1.49 13.67 28.39
N ARG A 275 -2.17 12.65 28.92
CA ARG A 275 -2.31 12.42 30.37
C ARG A 275 -1.20 11.55 30.96
N ASN A 276 -0.56 10.72 30.16
CA ASN A 276 0.53 9.87 30.61
C ASN A 276 1.90 10.55 30.41
N ASP A 277 2.92 9.92 31.00
CA ASP A 277 4.32 10.34 30.90
C ASP A 277 5.09 9.43 29.93
N VAL A 278 4.46 8.99 28.82
CA VAL A 278 5.17 8.32 27.72
C VAL A 278 5.50 9.39 26.68
N ALA A 279 6.73 9.36 26.14
CA ALA A 279 7.18 10.37 25.18
C ALA A 279 7.73 9.78 23.88
N VAL A 280 7.64 10.58 22.82
CA VAL A 280 8.42 10.42 21.59
C VAL A 280 9.49 11.51 21.59
N CYS A 281 10.76 11.10 21.62
CA CYS A 281 11.90 12.01 21.58
C CYS A 281 12.39 12.19 20.14
N VAL A 282 12.22 13.39 19.60
CA VAL A 282 12.56 13.74 18.22
C VAL A 282 13.98 14.33 18.18
N LEU A 283 14.89 13.61 17.54
CA LEU A 283 16.27 14.06 17.27
C LEU A 283 16.34 14.65 15.85
N ASP A 284 16.33 15.98 15.74
CA ASP A 284 16.18 16.66 14.45
C ASP A 284 16.74 18.12 14.45
N SER A 285 16.20 19.01 13.61
CA SER A 285 16.57 20.43 13.49
C SER A 285 16.07 21.34 14.62
N GLY A 286 15.45 20.77 15.65
CA GLY A 286 14.71 21.49 16.69
C GLY A 286 13.21 21.51 16.41
N VAL A 287 12.42 22.03 17.34
CA VAL A 287 10.95 22.07 17.21
C VAL A 287 10.43 23.44 17.62
N ARG A 288 9.55 24.02 16.79
CA ARG A 288 8.80 25.23 17.15
C ARG A 288 7.75 24.92 18.21
N ARG A 289 8.17 24.92 19.49
CA ARG A 289 7.32 24.60 20.64
C ARG A 289 6.02 25.42 20.68
N THR A 290 6.07 26.68 20.28
CA THR A 290 4.93 27.61 20.26
C THR A 290 3.95 27.38 19.11
N HIS A 291 4.16 26.34 18.29
CA HIS A 291 3.17 25.95 17.28
C HIS A 291 1.90 25.46 18.00
N PRO A 292 0.70 25.97 17.65
CA PRO A 292 -0.53 25.70 18.43
C PRO A 292 -0.86 24.22 18.61
N LEU A 293 -0.58 23.40 17.59
CA LEU A 293 -0.82 21.95 17.64
C LEU A 293 0.31 21.13 18.31
N ILE A 294 1.43 21.75 18.68
CA ILE A 294 2.58 21.08 19.31
C ILE A 294 2.69 21.45 20.79
N GLU A 295 2.47 22.73 21.10
CA GLU A 295 2.54 23.27 22.47
C GLU A 295 1.82 22.43 23.53
N PRO A 296 0.62 21.85 23.28
CA PRO A 296 -0.07 21.02 24.27
C PRO A 296 0.68 19.76 24.68
N ALA A 297 1.64 19.29 23.88
CA ALA A 297 2.34 18.02 24.09
C ALA A 297 3.86 18.17 24.29
N LEU A 298 4.45 19.36 24.14
CA LEU A 298 5.87 19.61 24.31
C LEU A 298 6.14 20.68 25.37
N ALA A 299 6.63 20.23 26.54
CA ALA A 299 7.02 21.12 27.62
C ALA A 299 8.33 21.86 27.31
N ALA A 300 8.54 23.02 27.91
CA ALA A 300 9.75 23.81 27.69
C ALA A 300 11.01 23.11 28.21
N GLU A 301 10.89 22.37 29.32
CA GLU A 301 11.98 21.57 29.89
C GLU A 301 12.37 20.36 29.05
N ASP A 302 11.48 19.88 28.18
CA ASP A 302 11.71 18.75 27.26
C ASP A 302 12.28 19.21 25.91
N CYS A 303 12.71 20.49 25.80
CA CYS A 303 13.32 21.07 24.61
C CYS A 303 14.83 21.23 24.81
N HIS A 304 15.63 20.40 24.15
CA HIS A 304 17.08 20.33 24.29
C HIS A 304 17.81 20.68 22.98
N THR A 305 19.11 20.93 23.09
CA THR A 305 20.04 21.07 21.97
C THR A 305 21.40 20.52 22.36
N ILE A 306 22.12 19.91 21.41
CA ILE A 306 23.49 19.42 21.63
C ILE A 306 24.50 20.56 21.76
N LYS A 307 24.23 21.73 21.15
CA LYS A 307 25.04 22.93 21.29
C LYS A 307 24.15 24.08 21.78
N PRO A 308 24.37 24.58 23.01
CA PRO A 308 23.53 25.64 23.61
C PRO A 308 23.33 26.87 22.70
N ASP A 309 24.38 27.29 21.99
CA ASP A 309 24.37 28.46 21.12
C ASP A 309 23.40 28.35 19.93
N TRP A 310 22.94 27.14 19.59
CA TRP A 310 21.96 26.93 18.53
C TRP A 310 20.53 27.27 18.94
N GLY A 311 20.24 27.27 20.24
CA GLY A 311 18.88 27.21 20.77
C GLY A 311 18.19 25.88 20.44
N SER A 312 16.91 25.75 20.81
CA SER A 312 16.09 24.54 20.62
C SER A 312 14.98 24.69 19.58
N ASP A 313 14.73 25.92 19.10
CA ASP A 313 13.74 26.19 18.05
C ASP A 313 14.21 25.64 16.70
N ASP A 314 13.25 25.38 15.84
CA ASP A 314 13.48 24.91 14.47
C ASP A 314 13.79 26.08 13.53
N THR A 315 14.53 25.83 12.44
CA THR A 315 15.06 26.87 11.56
C THR A 315 14.62 26.76 10.10
N PRO A 316 14.63 27.89 9.36
CA PRO A 316 14.35 27.90 7.92
C PRO A 316 15.35 27.07 7.08
N ALA A 317 16.60 26.92 7.53
CA ALA A 317 17.62 26.11 6.84
C ALA A 317 17.12 24.67 6.62
N TRP A 318 16.49 24.09 7.64
CA TRP A 318 15.87 22.76 7.57
C TRP A 318 14.40 22.82 7.15
N ARG A 319 13.92 24.00 6.72
CA ARG A 319 12.54 24.28 6.32
C ARG A 319 11.51 23.92 7.39
N GLY A 320 11.87 23.89 8.67
CA GLY A 320 10.99 23.40 9.72
C GLY A 320 10.86 21.87 9.79
N HIS A 321 11.92 21.11 9.52
CA HIS A 321 11.88 19.64 9.44
C HIS A 321 11.47 19.01 10.77
N GLY A 322 12.15 19.35 11.86
CA GLY A 322 11.83 18.80 13.19
C GLY A 322 10.42 19.17 13.66
N THR A 323 9.92 20.37 13.37
CA THR A 323 8.54 20.78 13.65
C THR A 323 7.53 19.93 12.88
N ARG A 324 7.81 19.61 11.61
CA ARG A 324 6.98 18.67 10.84
C ARG A 324 7.04 17.26 11.41
N MET A 325 8.21 16.78 11.82
CA MET A 325 8.37 15.47 12.45
C MET A 325 7.64 15.38 13.79
N ALA A 326 7.62 16.44 14.58
CA ALA A 326 6.80 16.54 15.79
C ALA A 326 5.30 16.46 15.47
N GLY A 327 4.84 17.13 14.42
CA GLY A 327 3.46 17.03 13.93
C GLY A 327 3.08 15.61 13.50
N VAL A 328 3.92 14.95 12.70
CA VAL A 328 3.73 13.54 12.31
C VAL A 328 3.77 12.62 13.53
N GLY A 329 4.66 12.89 14.47
CA GLY A 329 4.75 12.17 15.74
C GLY A 329 3.41 12.21 16.48
N LEU A 330 2.77 13.38 16.60
CA LEU A 330 1.52 13.54 17.35
C LEU A 330 0.26 13.08 16.60
N TYR A 331 0.17 13.37 15.31
CA TYR A 331 -1.09 13.27 14.55
C TYR A 331 -1.04 12.25 13.41
N GLY A 332 0.14 11.73 13.06
CA GLY A 332 0.30 10.89 11.88
C GLY A 332 -0.07 11.65 10.60
N ASP A 333 -1.02 11.09 9.84
CA ASP A 333 -1.60 11.77 8.68
C ASP A 333 -2.59 12.84 9.14
N LEU A 334 -2.22 14.12 8.96
CA LEU A 334 -3.05 15.26 9.32
C LEU A 334 -4.26 15.45 8.40
N VAL A 335 -4.27 14.89 7.18
CA VAL A 335 -5.38 15.09 6.24
C VAL A 335 -6.72 14.60 6.80
N PRO A 336 -6.88 13.33 7.23
CA PRO A 336 -8.14 12.87 7.81
C PRO A 336 -8.46 13.58 9.13
N VAL A 337 -7.45 13.98 9.89
CA VAL A 337 -7.58 14.70 11.16
C VAL A 337 -8.18 16.09 10.96
N LEU A 338 -7.72 16.80 9.93
CA LEU A 338 -8.21 18.12 9.54
C LEU A 338 -9.59 18.02 8.87
N ALA A 339 -9.83 17.00 8.04
CA ALA A 339 -11.12 16.83 7.37
C ALA A 339 -12.24 16.35 8.30
N GLY A 340 -11.89 15.66 9.40
CA GLY A 340 -12.83 15.13 10.39
C GLY A 340 -13.15 16.11 11.53
N ASN A 341 -14.19 15.77 12.31
CA ASN A 341 -14.65 16.55 13.47
C ASN A 341 -14.52 15.80 14.80
N ASP A 342 -13.85 14.64 14.81
CA ASP A 342 -13.76 13.79 15.99
C ASP A 342 -12.84 14.39 17.06
N PRO A 343 -13.09 14.18 18.36
CA PRO A 343 -12.16 14.53 19.43
C PRO A 343 -10.84 13.77 19.33
N ILE A 344 -9.72 14.42 19.63
CA ILE A 344 -8.37 13.83 19.50
C ILE A 344 -7.69 13.84 20.85
N ALA A 345 -7.52 12.65 21.44
CA ALA A 345 -6.75 12.47 22.65
C ALA A 345 -5.30 12.09 22.31
N LEU A 346 -4.36 12.99 22.56
CA LEU A 346 -2.94 12.70 22.34
C LEU A 346 -2.47 11.63 23.32
N SER A 347 -1.86 10.57 22.78
CA SER A 347 -1.49 9.39 23.57
C SER A 347 -0.12 9.50 24.25
N TYR A 348 0.69 10.47 23.86
CA TYR A 348 2.05 10.66 24.37
C TYR A 348 2.47 12.11 24.25
N ARG A 349 3.51 12.47 25.01
CA ARG A 349 4.20 13.75 24.96
C ARG A 349 5.31 13.72 23.90
N LEU A 350 5.85 14.90 23.62
CA LEU A 350 7.07 15.05 22.85
C LEU A 350 8.23 15.43 23.76
N GLU A 351 9.40 14.94 23.40
CA GLU A 351 10.70 15.51 23.76
C GLU A 351 11.37 15.93 22.44
N SER A 352 12.20 16.97 22.46
CA SER A 352 12.95 17.38 21.28
C SER A 352 14.40 17.61 21.65
N VAL A 353 15.30 17.06 20.83
CA VAL A 353 16.72 17.38 20.93
C VAL A 353 17.20 17.82 19.56
N ARG A 354 17.61 19.08 19.49
CA ARG A 354 18.21 19.61 18.29
C ARG A 354 19.62 19.05 18.12
N ILE A 355 19.82 18.33 17.01
CA ILE A 355 21.11 17.76 16.61
C ILE A 355 21.66 18.39 15.33
N LEU A 356 20.83 19.09 14.55
CA LEU A 356 21.27 19.78 13.33
C LEU A 356 21.59 21.27 13.60
N PRO A 357 22.66 21.80 12.98
CA PRO A 357 23.07 23.19 13.14
C PRO A 357 22.04 24.19 12.58
N PRO A 358 22.05 25.46 13.03
CA PRO A 358 21.12 26.51 12.58
C PRO A 358 21.22 26.86 11.11
N GLU A 359 22.43 26.73 10.58
CA GLU A 359 22.78 26.98 9.19
C GLU A 359 23.09 25.63 8.53
N GLU A 360 23.12 25.57 7.19
CA GLU A 360 23.37 24.35 6.41
C GLU A 360 24.84 23.86 6.49
N GLU A 361 25.52 24.12 7.60
CA GLU A 361 26.79 23.49 7.92
C GLU A 361 26.54 22.02 8.27
N ALA A 362 27.47 21.13 7.91
CA ALA A 362 27.35 19.73 8.28
C ALA A 362 28.07 19.49 9.61
N ASN A 363 27.42 18.75 10.52
CA ASN A 363 28.15 18.12 11.61
C ASN A 363 29.22 17.18 11.03
N ASP A 364 30.37 17.10 11.70
CA ASP A 364 31.42 16.15 11.35
C ASP A 364 30.87 14.72 11.39
N PRO A 365 30.95 13.95 10.28
CA PRO A 365 30.49 12.56 10.23
C PRO A 365 31.09 11.64 11.29
N GLU A 366 32.31 11.92 11.76
CA GLU A 366 32.94 11.13 12.83
C GLU A 366 32.24 11.32 14.19
N LEU A 367 31.45 12.38 14.35
CA LEU A 367 30.76 12.71 15.60
C LEU A 367 29.29 12.26 15.63
N TYR A 368 28.77 11.61 14.59
CA TYR A 368 27.34 11.26 14.55
C TYR A 368 26.91 10.32 15.69
N GLY A 369 27.74 9.35 16.06
CA GLY A 369 27.46 8.44 17.18
C GLY A 369 27.48 9.20 18.51
N ALA A 370 28.54 9.96 18.76
CA ALA A 370 28.66 10.81 19.94
C ALA A 370 27.50 11.82 20.08
N ILE A 371 27.13 12.51 19.00
CA ILE A 371 26.02 13.46 18.94
C ILE A 371 24.69 12.76 19.28
N THR A 372 24.44 11.59 18.69
CA THR A 372 23.21 10.84 18.94
C THR A 372 23.14 10.36 20.38
N GLY A 373 24.25 9.82 20.91
CA GLY A 373 24.35 9.36 22.30
C GLY A 373 24.15 10.50 23.31
N GLU A 374 24.79 11.65 23.08
CA GLU A 374 24.60 12.84 23.92
C GLU A 374 23.17 13.35 23.84
N ALA A 375 22.57 13.37 22.65
CA ALA A 375 21.21 13.84 22.47
C ALA A 375 20.21 12.98 23.25
N ILE A 376 20.33 11.65 23.16
CA ILE A 376 19.53 10.73 23.97
C ILE A 376 19.76 11.01 25.45
N ALA A 377 21.02 11.05 25.91
CA ALA A 377 21.37 11.26 27.32
C ALA A 377 20.78 12.55 27.89
N ARG A 378 20.68 13.64 27.12
CA ARG A 378 20.04 14.89 27.57
C ARG A 378 18.58 14.70 27.95
N ALA A 379 17.81 13.99 27.11
CA ALA A 379 16.42 13.65 27.42
C ALA A 379 16.31 12.69 28.61
N GLU A 380 17.22 11.72 28.73
CA GLU A 380 17.24 10.78 29.86
C GLU A 380 17.58 11.47 31.19
N ILE A 381 18.52 12.41 31.18
CA ILE A 381 18.89 13.18 32.37
C ILE A 381 17.72 14.07 32.82
N GLN A 382 17.02 14.71 31.88
CA GLN A 382 15.88 15.57 32.18
C GLN A 382 14.74 14.79 32.83
N ALA A 383 14.43 13.58 32.34
CA ALA A 383 13.34 12.76 32.85
C ALA A 383 13.71 11.28 32.99
N PRO A 384 14.50 10.88 34.01
CA PRO A 384 15.17 9.57 34.09
C PRO A 384 14.24 8.35 34.02
N THR A 385 13.04 8.46 34.61
CA THR A 385 12.09 7.35 34.69
C THR A 385 11.09 7.31 33.54
N ARG A 386 11.17 8.27 32.61
CA ARG A 386 10.20 8.40 31.51
C ARG A 386 10.38 7.27 30.51
N ARG A 387 9.28 6.63 30.12
CA ARG A 387 9.30 5.68 29.01
C ARG A 387 9.28 6.48 27.71
N ARG A 388 10.31 6.33 26.88
CA ARG A 388 10.46 7.11 25.65
C ARG A 388 10.79 6.23 24.45
N ALA A 389 10.25 6.60 23.29
CA ALA A 389 10.69 6.11 21.99
C ALA A 389 11.56 7.18 21.32
N ILE A 390 12.76 6.82 20.87
CA ILE A 390 13.66 7.74 20.18
C ILE A 390 13.38 7.68 18.68
N ALA A 391 13.09 8.83 18.08
CA ALA A 391 12.84 8.98 16.66
C ALA A 391 13.90 9.90 16.04
N MET A 392 14.63 9.39 15.07
CA MET A 392 15.61 10.15 14.29
C MET A 392 15.26 10.00 12.81
N ALA A 393 14.88 11.11 12.17
CA ALA A 393 14.46 11.15 10.77
C ALA A 393 15.50 11.82 9.86
N VAL A 394 16.74 11.94 10.34
CA VAL A 394 17.88 12.47 9.59
C VAL A 394 18.76 11.33 9.09
N THR A 395 19.28 11.47 7.88
CA THR A 395 20.16 10.49 7.21
C THR A 395 21.40 11.19 6.70
N SER A 396 22.52 10.48 6.65
CA SER A 396 23.73 10.95 5.98
C SER A 396 23.69 10.60 4.49
N SER A 397 24.27 11.47 3.66
CA SER A 397 24.45 11.25 2.22
C SER A 397 25.63 10.34 1.88
N ASN A 398 26.44 9.99 2.88
CA ASN A 398 27.60 9.14 2.71
C ASN A 398 27.19 7.66 2.90
N PRO A 399 27.27 6.81 1.86
CA PRO A 399 26.97 5.39 1.97
C PRO A 399 28.06 4.68 2.78
N ALA A 400 27.98 4.79 4.11
CA ALA A 400 28.66 3.86 4.98
C ALA A 400 28.07 2.46 4.71
N ARG A 401 28.85 1.62 4.03
CA ARG A 401 28.49 0.25 3.61
C ARG A 401 28.14 -0.64 4.81
N ASP A 402 26.93 -0.54 5.35
CA ASP A 402 26.35 -1.41 6.38
C ASP A 402 27.28 -1.74 7.56
N ARG A 403 28.21 -0.84 7.90
CA ARG A 403 29.11 -1.00 9.05
C ARG A 403 28.69 -0.02 10.14
N PRO A 404 28.24 -0.49 11.31
CA PRO A 404 28.11 0.39 12.47
C PRO A 404 29.50 0.94 12.80
N THR A 405 29.71 2.23 12.57
CA THR A 405 30.93 2.91 12.98
C THR A 405 30.72 3.45 14.39
N LEU A 406 31.42 2.84 15.35
CA LEU A 406 31.59 3.36 16.70
C LEU A 406 32.59 4.52 16.65
N PHE A 407 32.07 5.75 16.63
CA PHE A 407 32.66 6.91 17.32
C PHE A 407 31.54 7.83 17.78
#